data_AF-A0A2T5NKC1-F1
#
_entry.id   AF-A0A2T5NKC1-F1
#
_cell.length_a   1.000
_cell.length_b   1.000
_cell.length_c   1.000
_cell.angle_alpha   90.00
_cell.angle_beta   90.00
_cell.angle_gamma   90.00
#
_symmetry.space_group_name_H-M   'P 1'
#
loop_
_entity.id
_entity.type
_entity.pdbx_description
1 polymer ?
#
loop_
_entity_poly.entity_id
_entity_poly.type
_entity_poly.pdbx_seq_one_letter_code
_entity_poly.pdbx_strand_id
1 'polypeptide(L)'
;MKEEQRQGEAAAGRKRGRPSTGLAMSGAERQRKYRANTVTVTLNDKEWAHLTNMLEQALKADPSRYGESDFALARKIYSAAIKGNPPPDCFHKPATKRQNET
;
A
#
# COMPACT_ATOMS: atom_id res chain seq x y z
N MET A 1 -57.06 -38.58 30.16
CA MET A 1 -57.17 -37.48 31.15
C MET A 1 -56.82 -36.18 30.45
N LYS A 2 -57.67 -35.16 30.63
CA LYS A 2 -57.55 -33.77 30.15
C LYS A 2 -56.71 -32.96 31.12
N GLU A 3 -56.05 -31.89 30.61
CA GLU A 3 -55.85 -30.52 31.16
C GLU A 3 -54.53 -29.95 30.59
N GLU A 4 -54.52 -28.93 29.72
CA GLU A 4 -54.86 -27.49 29.89
C GLU A 4 -53.59 -26.65 30.20
N GLN A 5 -52.99 -26.05 29.15
CA GLN A 5 -52.89 -24.61 28.83
C GLN A 5 -51.96 -23.72 29.69
N ARG A 6 -51.10 -22.96 29.00
CA ARG A 6 -50.89 -21.48 29.07
C ARG A 6 -49.61 -21.15 28.27
N GLN A 7 -49.71 -20.73 27.01
CA GLN A 7 -49.77 -19.33 26.53
C GLN A 7 -48.78 -18.36 27.19
N GLY A 8 -47.92 -17.77 26.37
CA GLY A 8 -46.98 -16.71 26.72
C GLY A 8 -46.35 -16.08 25.47
N GLU A 9 -47.11 -15.16 24.87
CA GLU A 9 -46.70 -13.99 24.08
C GLU A 9 -46.00 -14.10 22.71
N ALA A 10 -46.71 -13.49 21.76
CA ALA A 10 -46.28 -13.10 20.43
C ALA A 10 -45.31 -11.92 20.46
N ALA A 11 -44.39 -11.85 19.51
CA ALA A 11 -44.04 -10.59 18.86
C ALA A 11 -43.39 -10.83 17.50
N ALA A 12 -44.05 -10.30 16.47
CA ALA A 12 -43.60 -10.23 15.11
C ALA A 12 -42.23 -9.54 14.98
N GLY A 13 -41.34 -10.13 14.18
CA GLY A 13 -40.04 -9.55 13.92
C GLY A 13 -39.28 -10.24 12.79
N ARG A 14 -39.93 -10.56 11.66
CA ARG A 14 -39.20 -10.90 10.43
C ARG A 14 -38.44 -9.65 9.95
N LYS A 15 -37.26 -9.41 10.52
CA LYS A 15 -36.33 -8.39 10.01
C LYS A 15 -35.87 -8.85 8.63
N ARG A 16 -36.22 -8.02 7.66
CA ARG A 16 -35.97 -8.13 6.23
C ARG A 16 -34.51 -8.53 5.98
N GLY A 17 -34.32 -9.50 5.09
CA GLY A 17 -33.02 -9.98 4.66
C GLY A 17 -32.12 -8.80 4.29
N ARG A 18 -31.07 -8.60 5.10
CA ARG A 18 -29.91 -7.87 4.64
C ARG A 18 -29.30 -8.75 3.55
N PRO A 19 -29.15 -8.28 2.30
CA PRO A 19 -28.34 -9.03 1.34
C PRO A 19 -26.99 -9.28 2.02
N SER A 20 -26.50 -10.51 1.96
CA SER A 20 -25.11 -10.85 2.28
C SER A 20 -24.22 -10.16 1.24
N THR A 21 -24.16 -8.82 1.27
CA THR A 21 -23.13 -8.05 0.60
C THR A 21 -21.81 -8.59 1.13
N GLY A 22 -21.03 -9.15 0.19
CA GLY A 22 -19.97 -10.11 0.42
C GLY A 22 -19.19 -9.91 1.70
N LEU A 23 -18.96 -11.03 2.41
CA LEU A 23 -18.09 -11.14 3.58
C LEU A 23 -16.91 -10.18 3.43
N ALA A 24 -16.97 -9.04 4.12
CA ALA A 24 -15.85 -8.12 4.18
C ALA A 24 -14.70 -8.90 4.80
N MET A 25 -13.64 -9.10 4.02
CA MET A 25 -12.45 -9.83 4.44
C MET A 25 -12.06 -9.42 5.86
N SER A 26 -11.95 -10.40 6.76
CA SER A 26 -11.61 -10.14 8.15
C SER A 26 -10.23 -9.45 8.23
N GLY A 27 -10.02 -8.63 9.26
CA GLY A 27 -8.72 -7.97 9.47
C GLY A 27 -7.56 -8.97 9.52
N ALA A 28 -7.79 -10.15 10.12
CA ALA A 28 -6.81 -11.23 10.16
C ALA A 28 -6.50 -11.80 8.76
N GLU A 29 -7.50 -11.95 7.90
CA GLU A 29 -7.31 -12.41 6.52
C GLU A 29 -6.58 -11.37 5.68
N ARG A 30 -6.88 -10.08 5.89
CA ARG A 30 -6.14 -8.98 5.26
C ARG A 30 -4.67 -8.98 5.68
N GLN A 31 -4.39 -9.15 6.97
CA GLN A 31 -3.02 -9.23 7.49
C GLN A 31 -2.28 -10.44 6.91
N ARG A 32 -2.97 -11.59 6.79
CA ARG A 32 -2.40 -12.81 6.20
C ARG A 32 -2.10 -12.63 4.72
N LYS A 33 -3.01 -12.06 3.93
CA LYS A 33 -2.77 -11.76 2.50
C LYS A 33 -1.65 -10.74 2.31
N TYR A 34 -1.59 -9.71 3.17
CA TYR A 34 -0.51 -8.74 3.15
C TYR A 34 0.86 -9.41 3.39
N ARG A 35 0.96 -10.26 4.42
CA ARG A 35 2.19 -11.01 4.71
C ARG A 35 2.57 -11.99 3.59
N ALA A 36 1.59 -12.63 2.96
CA ALA A 36 1.85 -13.55 1.84
C ALA A 36 2.42 -12.83 0.60
N ASN A 37 2.05 -11.55 0.39
CA ASN A 37 2.50 -10.76 -0.75
C ASN A 37 3.71 -9.87 -0.45
N THR A 38 4.19 -9.84 0.79
CA THR A 38 5.29 -8.94 1.20
C THR A 38 6.54 -9.75 1.50
N VAL A 39 7.61 -9.51 0.73
CA VAL A 39 8.94 -10.03 1.05
C VAL A 39 9.67 -9.00 1.91
N THR A 40 10.18 -9.44 3.05
CA THR A 40 11.02 -8.59 3.92
C THR A 40 12.48 -8.90 3.63
N VAL A 41 13.24 -7.89 3.21
CA VAL A 41 14.69 -7.98 3.03
C VAL A 41 15.35 -7.10 4.08
N THR A 42 16.36 -7.65 4.76
CA THR A 42 17.17 -6.88 5.73
C THR A 42 18.48 -6.55 5.06
N LEU A 43 18.80 -5.25 4.97
CA LEU A 43 20.04 -4.75 4.39
C LEU A 43 20.88 -4.08 5.48
N ASN A 44 22.19 -4.30 5.45
CA ASN A 44 23.16 -3.58 6.27
C ASN A 44 23.50 -2.20 5.67
N ASP A 45 24.24 -1.38 6.40
CA ASP A 45 24.55 0.00 5.99
C ASP A 45 25.31 0.07 4.65
N LYS A 46 26.20 -0.89 4.37
CA LYS A 46 26.95 -0.93 3.10
C LYS A 46 26.04 -1.31 1.93
N GLU A 47 25.14 -2.26 2.15
CA GLU A 47 24.15 -2.68 1.15
C GLU A 47 23.16 -1.56 0.84
N TRP A 48 22.72 -0.83 1.87
CA TRP A 48 21.89 0.37 1.70
C TRP A 48 22.60 1.43 0.87
N ALA A 49 23.85 1.76 1.22
CA ALA A 49 24.64 2.73 0.46
C ALA A 49 24.82 2.29 -1.01
N HIS A 50 25.08 1.00 -1.24
CA HIS A 50 25.23 0.46 -2.58
C HIS A 50 23.93 0.55 -3.39
N LEU A 51 22.79 0.18 -2.79
CA LEU A 51 21.46 0.28 -3.40
C LEU A 51 21.14 1.73 -3.79
N THR A 52 21.36 2.68 -2.88
CA THR A 52 21.08 4.10 -3.15
C THR A 52 21.97 4.65 -4.26
N ASN A 53 23.24 4.23 -4.32
CA ASN A 53 24.16 4.63 -5.38
C ASN A 53 23.75 4.06 -6.75
N MET A 54 23.32 2.79 -6.80
CA MET A 54 22.78 2.21 -8.04
C MET A 54 21.55 2.96 -8.54
N LEU A 55 20.63 3.31 -7.64
CA LEU A 55 19.43 4.09 -7.98
C LEU A 55 19.80 5.48 -8.50
N GLU A 56 20.73 6.15 -7.85
CA GLU A 56 21.24 7.45 -8.28
C GLU A 56 21.83 7.39 -9.70
N GLN A 57 22.66 6.38 -9.99
CA GLN A 57 23.23 6.19 -11.33
C GLN A 57 22.15 5.90 -12.37
N ALA A 58 21.16 5.06 -12.06
CA ALA A 58 20.07 4.74 -12.97
C ALA A 58 19.22 5.97 -13.33
N LEU A 59 18.87 6.79 -12.32
CA LEU A 59 18.09 8.01 -12.52
C LEU A 59 18.87 9.09 -13.28
N LYS A 60 20.19 9.18 -13.09
CA LYS A 60 21.05 10.08 -13.87
C LYS A 60 21.23 9.63 -15.32
N ALA A 61 21.30 8.32 -15.56
CA ALA A 61 21.57 7.78 -16.89
C ALA A 61 20.39 7.97 -17.87
N ASP A 62 19.16 7.70 -17.42
CA ASP A 62 17.98 7.83 -18.26
C ASP A 62 16.73 8.21 -17.43
N PRO A 63 16.59 9.49 -17.04
CA PRO A 63 15.46 9.94 -16.23
C PRO A 63 14.12 9.86 -16.99
N SER A 64 14.13 9.87 -18.32
CA SER A 64 12.93 9.81 -19.17
C SER A 64 12.25 8.45 -19.16
N ARG A 65 12.99 7.38 -18.86
CA ARG A 65 12.46 6.01 -18.76
C ARG A 65 11.55 5.81 -17.55
N TYR A 66 11.67 6.66 -16.54
CA TYR A 66 11.02 6.51 -15.25
C TYR A 66 9.83 7.46 -15.08
N GLY A 67 8.73 6.95 -14.52
CA GLY A 67 7.53 7.72 -14.20
C GLY A 67 7.64 8.42 -12.85
N GLU A 68 6.69 9.32 -12.55
CA GLU A 68 6.63 10.01 -11.24
C GLU A 68 6.55 9.01 -10.08
N SER A 69 5.85 7.89 -10.27
CA SER A 69 5.77 6.79 -9.30
C SER A 69 7.13 6.20 -8.95
N ASP A 70 8.02 6.08 -9.94
CA ASP A 70 9.36 5.53 -9.74
C ASP A 70 10.25 6.51 -8.97
N PHE A 71 10.18 7.82 -9.30
CA PHE A 71 10.86 8.87 -8.54
C PHE A 71 10.33 8.97 -7.10
N ALA A 72 9.03 8.81 -6.88
CA ALA A 72 8.45 8.74 -5.54
C ALA A 72 8.96 7.52 -4.74
N LEU A 73 9.06 6.36 -5.39
CA LEU A 73 9.61 5.16 -4.78
C LEU A 73 11.10 5.33 -4.46
N ALA A 74 11.88 5.89 -5.38
CA ALA A 74 13.31 6.14 -5.18
C ALA A 74 13.57 7.09 -3.99
N ARG A 75 12.78 8.17 -3.87
CA ARG A 75 12.83 9.07 -2.70
C ARG A 75 12.52 8.36 -1.38
N LYS A 76 11.53 7.47 -1.40
CA LYS A 76 11.15 6.66 -0.23
C LYS A 76 12.28 5.72 0.19
N ILE A 77 12.91 5.05 -0.79
CA ILE A 77 14.06 4.16 -0.56
C ILE A 77 15.24 4.96 0.01
N TYR A 78 15.57 6.10 -0.60
CA TYR A 78 16.67 6.96 -0.15
C TYR A 78 16.48 7.44 1.29
N SER A 79 15.28 7.91 1.63
CA SER A 79 14.96 8.42 2.97
C SER A 79 14.98 7.31 4.04
N ALA A 80 14.71 6.06 3.64
CA ALA A 80 14.82 4.91 4.53
C ALA A 80 16.28 4.50 4.78
N ALA A 81 17.13 4.63 3.75
CA ALA A 81 18.55 4.31 3.81
C ALA A 81 19.37 5.35 4.57
N ILE A 82 19.13 6.65 4.33
CA ILE A 82 19.93 7.75 4.87
C ILE A 82 19.01 8.68 5.65
N LYS A 83 18.87 8.44 6.95
CA LYS A 83 18.03 9.26 7.83
C LYS A 83 18.56 10.69 7.93
N GLY A 84 17.67 11.67 7.73
CA GLY A 84 17.97 13.09 7.96
C GLY A 84 18.69 13.79 6.81
N ASN A 85 19.05 13.09 5.73
CA ASN A 85 19.59 13.71 4.53
C ASN A 85 18.49 13.83 3.46
N PRO A 86 18.23 15.02 2.89
CA PRO A 86 17.30 15.13 1.78
C PRO A 86 17.79 14.31 0.57
N PRO A 87 16.86 13.73 -0.23
CA PRO A 87 17.22 13.09 -1.49
C PRO A 87 17.92 14.08 -2.45
N PRO A 88 18.96 13.64 -3.19
CA PRO A 88 19.60 14.45 -4.22
C PRO A 88 18.63 14.88 -5.33
N ASP A 89 18.93 15.96 -6.05
CA ASP A 89 18.06 16.50 -7.11
C ASP A 89 17.70 15.46 -8.20
N CYS A 90 18.59 14.51 -8.50
CA CYS A 90 18.32 13.44 -9.46
C CYS A 90 17.21 12.46 -9.03
N PHE A 91 16.79 12.49 -7.76
CA PHE A 91 15.61 11.76 -7.26
C PHE A 91 14.30 12.54 -7.46
N HIS A 92 14.37 13.73 -8.03
CA HIS A 92 13.23 14.51 -8.45
C HIS A 92 13.09 14.43 -9.97
N LYS A 93 11.88 14.16 -10.45
CA LYS A 93 11.61 14.10 -11.87
C LYS A 93 11.95 15.47 -12.49
N PRO A 94 12.79 15.53 -13.53
CA PRO A 94 13.08 16.79 -14.18
C PRO A 94 11.78 17.37 -14.74
N ALA A 95 11.51 18.63 -14.42
CA ALA A 95 10.33 19.33 -14.93
C ALA A 95 10.38 19.27 -16.47
N THR A 96 9.44 18.55 -17.07
CA THR A 96 9.29 18.51 -18.52
C THR A 96 8.84 19.90 -18.93
N LYS A 97 9.78 20.76 -19.34
CA LYS A 97 9.42 22.02 -19.99
C LYS A 97 8.54 21.64 -21.16
N ARG A 98 7.28 22.09 -21.16
CA ARG A 98 6.40 21.99 -22.31
C ARG A 98 7.12 22.72 -23.45
N GLN A 99 7.74 21.97 -24.35
CA GLN A 99 8.18 22.48 -25.64
C GLN A 99 6.91 22.73 -26.45
N ASN A 100 6.29 23.89 -26.26
CA ASN A 100 5.13 24.28 -27.05
C ASN A 100 5.12 25.80 -27.21
N GLU A 101 6.05 26.28 -28.02
CA GLU A 101 5.99 27.58 -28.68
C GLU A 101 6.84 27.51 -29.94
N THR A 102 6.25 27.02 -31.05
CA THR A 102 6.12 27.77 -32.32
C THR A 102 5.12 27.07 -33.23
#